data_AF-A0A1S3Y6S5-F1
#
_entry.id   AF-A0A1S3Y6S5-F1
#
_cell.length_a   1.000
_cell.length_b   1.000
_cell.length_c   1.000
_cell.angle_alpha   90.00
_cell.angle_beta   90.00
_cell.angle_gamma   90.00
#
_symmetry.space_group_name_H-M   'P 1'
#
loop_
_entity.id
_entity.type
_entity.pdbx_description
1 polymer ?
#
loop_
_entity_poly.entity_id
_entity_poly.type
_entity_poly.pdbx_seq_one_letter_code
_entity_poly.pdbx_strand_id
1 'polypeptide(L)'
;MRVVPRLNEDINEEWISDKTRFFYDGLKRQRLNDPMIRGADGRFKAVSWRDALAIVAEVMHQIKPEEIVGVAGKLSDAESMMALKDLLNKMGSDNIFCEGNGKQPNADLRSGYIMNTSISGLEKADVFLLVGTQVNVCKHLVGLILQG
;
A
#
# COMPACT_ATOMS: atom_id res chain seq x y z
N MET A 1 -16.34 -6.83 -19.05
CA MET A 1 -14.88 -6.76 -18.86
C MET A 1 -14.54 -7.50 -17.57
N ARG A 2 -13.48 -8.33 -17.56
CA ARG A 2 -13.06 -9.17 -16.43
C ARG A 2 -11.54 -9.11 -16.26
N VAL A 3 -11.04 -9.43 -15.06
CA VAL A 3 -9.60 -9.61 -14.79
C VAL A 3 -9.23 -11.07 -15.03
N VAL A 4 -8.20 -11.32 -15.83
CA VAL A 4 -7.68 -12.66 -16.14
C VAL A 4 -6.19 -12.72 -15.85
N PRO A 5 -5.66 -13.89 -15.44
CA PRO A 5 -4.24 -14.06 -15.23
C PRO A 5 -3.45 -13.95 -16.54
N ARG A 6 -2.16 -13.63 -16.41
CA ARG A 6 -1.17 -13.72 -17.48
C ARG A 6 -0.08 -14.69 -17.04
N LEU A 7 0.49 -15.44 -18.00
CA LEU A 7 1.61 -16.33 -17.75
C LEU A 7 2.83 -15.56 -17.20
N ASN A 8 3.31 -15.98 -16.03
CA ASN A 8 4.58 -15.55 -15.43
C ASN A 8 5.09 -16.62 -14.46
N GLU A 9 6.01 -17.46 -14.95
CA GLU A 9 6.62 -18.59 -14.22
C GLU A 9 7.30 -18.18 -12.91
N ASP A 10 7.80 -16.94 -12.80
CA ASP A 10 8.54 -16.52 -11.61
C ASP A 10 7.65 -16.15 -10.41
N ILE A 11 6.34 -15.97 -10.61
CA ILE A 11 5.45 -15.40 -9.60
C ILE A 11 4.13 -16.15 -9.47
N ASN A 12 3.41 -16.30 -10.58
CA ASN A 12 2.01 -16.69 -10.54
C ASN A 12 1.67 -17.80 -11.54
N GLU A 13 2.63 -18.27 -12.33
CA GLU A 13 2.42 -19.18 -13.46
C GLU A 13 1.21 -18.66 -14.26
N GLU A 14 0.08 -19.33 -14.19
CA GLU A 14 -1.20 -18.94 -14.80
C GLU A 14 -2.34 -18.66 -13.80
N TRP A 15 -2.07 -18.60 -12.50
CA TRP A 15 -3.07 -18.50 -11.44
C TRP A 15 -3.17 -17.10 -10.81
N ILE A 16 -4.37 -16.76 -10.34
CA ILE A 16 -4.63 -15.59 -9.49
C ILE A 16 -5.64 -15.94 -8.41
N SER A 17 -5.52 -15.31 -7.24
CA SER A 17 -6.50 -15.47 -6.15
C SER A 17 -7.87 -14.91 -6.50
N ASP A 18 -8.93 -15.43 -5.88
CA ASP A 18 -10.29 -14.91 -6.08
C ASP A 18 -10.43 -13.45 -5.64
N LYS A 19 -9.67 -13.02 -4.63
CA LYS A 19 -9.59 -11.59 -4.25
C LYS A 19 -9.14 -10.75 -5.44
N THR A 20 -8.11 -11.17 -6.17
CA THR A 20 -7.63 -10.47 -7.38
C THR A 20 -8.54 -10.68 -8.60
N ARG A 21 -9.26 -11.80 -8.67
CA ARG A 21 -10.16 -12.07 -9.79
C ARG A 21 -11.41 -11.18 -9.74
N PHE A 22 -11.93 -10.90 -8.54
CA PHE A 22 -13.21 -10.22 -8.36
C PHE A 22 -13.12 -8.80 -7.78
N PHE A 23 -11.93 -8.28 -7.42
CA PHE A 23 -11.82 -6.91 -6.84
C PHE A 23 -12.31 -5.79 -7.75
N TYR A 24 -12.33 -6.00 -9.08
CA TYR A 24 -12.61 -4.94 -10.05
C TYR A 24 -14.04 -4.35 -9.91
N ASP A 25 -14.99 -5.06 -9.30
CA ASP A 25 -16.32 -4.50 -9.03
C ASP A 25 -16.25 -3.37 -7.99
N GLY A 26 -15.32 -3.48 -7.03
CA GLY A 26 -15.06 -2.45 -6.03
C GLY A 26 -14.57 -1.13 -6.63
N LEU A 27 -13.86 -1.17 -7.76
CA LEU A 27 -13.36 0.03 -8.44
C LEU A 27 -14.48 0.91 -9.03
N LYS A 28 -15.71 0.41 -9.13
CA LYS A 28 -16.87 1.19 -9.62
C LYS A 28 -17.70 1.81 -8.50
N ARG A 29 -17.53 1.33 -7.26
CA ARG A 29 -18.38 1.72 -6.13
C ARG A 29 -17.59 2.61 -5.18
N GLN A 30 -18.27 3.57 -4.54
CA GLN A 30 -17.71 4.44 -3.49
C GLN A 30 -16.39 5.12 -3.88
N ARG A 31 -16.29 5.56 -5.14
CA ARG A 31 -15.13 6.33 -5.61
C ARG A 31 -15.16 7.75 -5.06
N LEU A 32 -14.01 8.22 -4.61
CA LEU A 32 -13.75 9.63 -4.37
C LEU A 32 -13.50 10.30 -5.73
N ASN A 33 -14.53 10.98 -6.26
CA ASN A 33 -14.47 11.64 -7.56
C ASN A 33 -14.08 13.12 -7.43
N ASP A 34 -14.58 13.77 -6.37
CA ASP A 34 -14.38 15.19 -6.13
C ASP A 34 -13.64 15.42 -4.80
N PRO A 35 -12.71 16.39 -4.73
CA PRO A 35 -12.11 16.77 -3.47
C PRO A 35 -13.18 17.42 -2.58
N MET A 36 -13.18 17.04 -1.31
CA MET A 36 -14.18 17.49 -0.34
C MET A 36 -13.53 18.06 0.91
N ILE A 37 -14.08 19.14 1.43
CA ILE A 37 -13.66 19.75 2.71
C ILE A 37 -14.80 19.70 3.71
N ARG A 38 -14.46 19.72 5.01
CA ARG A 38 -15.45 19.69 6.09
C ARG A 38 -15.92 21.10 6.41
N GLY A 39 -17.23 21.35 6.28
CA GLY A 39 -17.84 22.62 6.64
C GLY A 39 -18.06 22.79 8.15
N ALA A 40 -18.48 23.99 8.56
CA ALA A 40 -18.83 24.29 9.96
C ALA A 40 -19.98 23.42 10.50
N ASP A 41 -20.84 22.91 9.61
CA ASP A 41 -21.90 21.95 9.90
C ASP A 41 -21.38 20.50 10.08
N GLY A 42 -20.07 20.29 9.97
CA GLY A 42 -19.40 19.00 10.15
C GLY A 42 -19.55 18.04 8.97
N ARG A 43 -20.26 18.42 7.90
CA ARG A 43 -20.48 17.63 6.68
C ARG A 43 -19.43 17.96 5.61
N PHE A 44 -19.18 17.00 4.73
CA PHE A 44 -18.29 17.18 3.58
C PHE A 44 -19.00 17.92 2.44
N LYS A 45 -18.31 18.89 1.85
CA LYS A 45 -18.78 19.65 0.67
C LYS A 45 -17.73 19.54 -0.42
N ALA A 46 -18.16 19.23 -1.64
CA ALA A 46 -17.29 19.19 -2.81
C ALA A 46 -16.80 20.60 -3.16
N VAL A 47 -15.51 20.72 -3.47
CA VAL A 47 -14.85 21.99 -3.79
C VAL A 47 -13.95 21.84 -5.01
N SER A 48 -13.37 22.95 -5.48
CA SER A 48 -12.37 22.88 -6.54
C SER A 48 -11.04 22.34 -6.01
N TRP A 49 -10.22 21.76 -6.90
CA TRP A 49 -8.86 21.34 -6.56
C TRP A 49 -8.00 22.48 -6.01
N ARG A 50 -8.20 23.71 -6.52
CA ARG A 50 -7.47 24.89 -6.07
C ARG A 50 -7.76 25.19 -4.60
N ASP A 51 -9.03 25.17 -4.22
CA ASP A 51 -9.45 25.49 -2.85
C ASP A 51 -9.02 24.39 -1.88
N ALA A 52 -9.16 23.12 -2.28
CA ALA A 52 -8.74 21.99 -1.47
C ALA A 52 -7.24 22.03 -1.16
N LEU A 53 -6.40 22.25 -2.18
CA LEU A 53 -4.95 22.32 -2.00
C LEU A 53 -4.51 23.58 -1.24
N ALA A 54 -5.19 24.71 -1.44
CA ALA A 54 -4.90 25.94 -0.70
C ALA A 54 -5.13 25.76 0.81
N ILE A 55 -6.25 25.14 1.20
CA ILE A 55 -6.55 24.87 2.61
C ILE A 55 -5.53 23.90 3.21
N VAL A 56 -5.19 22.83 2.48
CA VAL A 56 -4.20 21.85 2.93
C VAL A 56 -2.82 22.50 3.13
N ALA A 57 -2.39 23.37 2.21
CA ALA A 57 -1.14 24.13 2.35
C ALA A 57 -1.18 25.11 3.53
N GLU A 58 -2.28 25.85 3.70
CA GLU A 58 -2.47 26.78 4.82
C GLU A 58 -2.34 26.06 6.17
N VAL A 59 -3.03 24.93 6.33
CA VAL A 59 -2.96 24.12 7.56
C VAL A 59 -1.55 23.58 7.78
N MET A 60 -0.88 23.10 6.72
CA MET A 60 0.50 22.63 6.82
C MET A 60 1.49 23.73 7.24
N HIS A 61 1.28 24.99 6.86
CA HIS A 61 2.13 26.11 7.25
C HIS A 61 1.89 26.61 8.68
N GLN A 62 0.71 26.34 9.26
CA GLN A 62 0.36 26.75 10.62
C GLN A 62 0.84 25.76 11.70
N ILE A 63 1.09 24.51 11.31
CA ILE A 63 1.45 23.41 12.21
C ILE A 63 2.97 23.28 12.30
N LYS A 64 3.47 22.85 13.47
CA LYS A 64 4.90 22.60 13.65
C LYS A 64 5.33 21.37 12.85
N PRO A 65 6.55 21.35 12.28
CA PRO A 65 7.05 20.21 11.50
C PRO A 65 6.93 18.86 12.24
N GLU A 66 7.23 18.85 13.54
CA GLU A 66 7.21 17.66 14.40
C GLU A 66 5.83 16.99 14.52
N GLU A 67 4.74 17.75 14.32
CA GLU A 67 3.37 17.26 14.44
C GLU A 67 2.83 16.71 13.12
N ILE A 68 3.53 16.94 12.00
CA ILE A 68 3.12 16.48 10.69
C ILE A 68 3.50 15.00 10.53
N VAL A 69 2.50 14.16 10.26
CA VAL A 69 2.69 12.72 10.04
C VAL A 69 2.11 12.30 8.69
N GLY A 70 2.91 11.60 7.88
CA GLY A 70 2.47 10.98 6.64
C GLY A 70 2.17 9.51 6.80
N VAL A 71 0.96 9.06 6.51
CA VAL A 71 0.60 7.63 6.49
C VAL A 71 0.29 7.20 5.06
N ALA A 72 1.17 6.38 4.48
CA ALA A 72 0.99 5.80 3.16
C ALA A 72 0.08 4.55 3.24
N GLY A 73 -0.98 4.52 2.43
CA GLY A 73 -1.87 3.36 2.34
C GLY A 73 -1.22 2.19 1.59
N LYS A 74 -1.68 0.96 1.86
CA LYS A 74 -1.10 -0.29 1.28
C LYS A 74 -1.16 -0.40 -0.25
N LEU A 75 -2.00 0.40 -0.91
CA LEU A 75 -2.19 0.40 -2.37
C LEU A 75 -1.50 1.58 -3.06
N SER A 76 -0.72 2.37 -2.32
CA SER A 76 0.05 3.49 -2.88
C SER A 76 1.22 2.95 -3.72
N ASP A 77 1.47 3.58 -4.87
CA ASP A 77 2.64 3.30 -5.71
C ASP A 77 3.94 3.87 -5.10
N ALA A 78 5.08 3.43 -5.61
CA ALA A 78 6.39 3.85 -5.09
C ALA A 78 6.63 5.35 -5.31
N GLU A 79 6.13 5.86 -6.43
CA GLU A 79 6.25 7.24 -6.87
C GLU A 79 5.49 8.20 -5.93
N SER A 80 4.22 7.91 -5.60
CA SER A 80 3.48 8.77 -4.65
C SER A 80 4.05 8.69 -3.24
N MET A 81 4.52 7.52 -2.80
CA MET A 81 5.19 7.38 -1.51
C MET A 81 6.49 8.20 -1.45
N MET A 82 7.26 8.22 -2.54
CA MET A 82 8.46 9.04 -2.64
C MET A 82 8.12 10.54 -2.65
N ALA A 83 7.11 10.95 -3.42
CA ALA A 83 6.66 12.33 -3.45
C ALA A 83 6.17 12.82 -2.07
N LEU A 84 5.42 11.98 -1.34
CA LEU A 84 5.00 12.27 0.03
C LEU A 84 6.20 12.40 0.97
N LYS A 85 7.18 11.49 0.86
CA LYS A 85 8.41 11.52 1.64
C LYS A 85 9.19 12.82 1.42
N ASP A 86 9.39 13.19 0.16
CA ASP A 86 10.13 14.40 -0.20
C ASP A 86 9.40 15.67 0.25
N LEU A 87 8.07 15.69 0.17
CA LEU A 87 7.26 16.80 0.66
C LEU A 87 7.44 16.99 2.17
N LEU A 88 7.30 15.93 2.96
CA LEU A 88 7.40 15.99 4.42
C LEU A 88 8.81 16.34 4.88
N ASN A 89 9.83 15.76 4.25
CA ASN A 89 11.23 16.11 4.51
C ASN A 89 11.50 17.60 4.27
N LYS A 90 10.95 18.18 3.19
CA LYS A 90 11.07 19.63 2.91
C LYS A 90 10.34 20.50 3.92
N MET A 91 9.26 19.99 4.50
CA MET A 91 8.53 20.64 5.60
C MET A 91 9.23 20.48 6.96
N GLY A 92 10.31 19.70 7.03
CA GLY A 92 11.08 19.46 8.26
C GLY A 92 10.56 18.31 9.12
N SER A 93 9.72 17.42 8.58
CA SER A 93 9.23 16.21 9.26
C SER A 93 9.82 14.95 8.64
N ASP A 94 10.23 14.00 9.47
CA ASP A 94 10.65 12.65 9.10
C ASP A 94 9.62 11.57 9.45
N ASN A 95 8.46 11.97 9.99
CA ASN A 95 7.41 11.07 10.49
C ASN A 95 6.57 10.47 9.35
N ILE A 96 7.14 9.48 8.67
CA ILE A 96 6.49 8.78 7.56
C ILE A 96 6.30 7.31 7.92
N PHE A 97 5.08 6.82 7.78
CA PHE A 97 4.70 5.44 8.09
C PHE A 97 3.95 4.81 6.92
N CYS A 98 4.13 3.50 6.74
CA CYS A 98 3.29 2.71 5.85
C CYS A 98 2.23 1.97 6.68
N GLU A 99 1.00 1.97 6.21
CA GLU A 99 -0.10 1.28 6.86
C GLU A 99 0.21 -0.22 7.00
N GLY A 100 0.22 -0.72 8.25
CA GLY A 100 0.51 -2.12 8.57
C GLY A 100 1.97 -2.42 8.91
N ASN A 101 2.89 -1.48 8.69
CA ASN A 101 4.21 -1.56 9.30
C ASN A 101 4.13 -1.12 10.77
N GLY A 102 4.89 -1.77 11.64
CA GLY A 102 5.03 -1.35 13.04
C GLY A 102 5.67 0.03 13.17
N LYS A 103 5.79 0.56 14.39
CA LYS A 103 6.32 1.92 14.64
C LYS A 103 7.74 2.14 14.09
N GLN A 104 8.56 1.11 14.01
CA GLN A 104 9.94 1.18 13.50
C GLN A 104 10.31 -0.14 12.80
N PRO A 105 9.95 -0.33 11.52
CA PRO A 105 10.45 -1.48 10.77
C PRO A 105 11.95 -1.28 10.50
N ASN A 106 12.76 -2.32 10.72
CA ASN A 106 14.16 -2.29 10.29
C ASN A 106 14.20 -2.42 8.76
N ALA A 107 14.40 -1.29 8.09
CA ALA A 107 14.44 -1.19 6.64
C ALA A 107 15.85 -0.92 6.09
N ASP A 108 16.88 -0.95 6.94
CA ASP A 108 18.27 -0.64 6.57
C ASP A 108 18.82 -1.72 5.63
N LEU A 109 18.63 -2.99 6.01
CA LEU A 109 19.02 -4.14 5.20
C LEU A 109 17.81 -4.68 4.47
N ARG A 110 17.85 -4.64 3.13
CA ARG A 110 16.78 -5.14 2.27
C ARG A 110 16.40 -6.59 2.58
N SER A 111 17.38 -7.43 2.93
CA SER A 111 17.18 -8.84 3.28
C SER A 111 16.24 -9.07 4.48
N GLY A 112 15.98 -8.03 5.29
CA GLY A 112 15.13 -8.12 6.48
C GLY A 112 13.63 -8.11 6.18
N TYR A 113 13.20 -7.63 5.02
CA TYR A 113 11.77 -7.52 4.68
C TYR A 113 11.38 -8.15 3.33
N ILE A 114 12.35 -8.65 2.57
CA ILE A 114 12.07 -9.40 1.34
C ILE A 114 12.01 -10.91 1.61
N MET A 115 11.34 -11.63 0.72
CA MET A 115 11.58 -13.07 0.58
C MET A 115 12.90 -13.23 -0.18
N ASN A 116 13.96 -13.65 0.52
CA ASN A 116 15.31 -13.75 -0.06
C ASN A 116 15.39 -14.83 -1.15
N THR A 117 14.65 -15.93 -0.96
CA THR A 117 14.43 -16.95 -2.01
C THR A 117 13.37 -16.47 -2.98
N SER A 118 13.54 -16.71 -4.29
CA SER A 118 12.47 -16.43 -5.26
C SER A 118 11.27 -17.37 -5.03
N ILE A 119 10.10 -16.96 -5.51
CA ILE A 119 8.89 -17.79 -5.43
C ILE A 119 9.09 -19.10 -6.19
N SER A 120 9.64 -19.05 -7.42
CA SER A 120 10.06 -20.24 -8.18
C SER A 120 11.17 -21.06 -7.51
N GLY A 121 11.95 -20.44 -6.63
CA GLY A 121 12.98 -21.11 -5.85
C GLY A 121 12.42 -21.99 -4.73
N LEU A 122 11.15 -21.81 -4.35
CA LEU A 122 10.50 -22.62 -3.32
C LEU A 122 10.35 -24.07 -3.74
N GLU A 123 10.15 -24.37 -5.03
CA GLU A 123 10.01 -25.74 -5.55
C GLU A 123 11.25 -26.62 -5.28
N LYS A 124 12.41 -25.99 -5.08
CA LYS A 124 13.68 -26.69 -4.82
C LYS A 124 13.91 -26.98 -3.35
N ALA A 125 13.06 -26.50 -2.45
CA ALA A 125 13.24 -26.65 -1.01
C ALA A 125 12.59 -27.94 -0.51
N ASP A 126 13.36 -28.76 0.22
CA ASP A 126 12.85 -30.02 0.77
C ASP A 126 11.98 -29.82 2.02
N VAL A 127 12.22 -28.74 2.77
CA VAL A 127 11.57 -28.48 4.07
C VAL A 127 11.28 -26.98 4.22
N PHE A 128 10.07 -26.68 4.70
CA PHE A 128 9.64 -25.32 5.00
C PHE A 128 9.38 -25.14 6.50
N LEU A 129 9.82 -24.01 7.05
CA LEU A 129 9.44 -23.54 8.38
C LEU A 129 8.63 -22.24 8.25
N LEU A 130 7.36 -22.29 8.65
CA LEU A 130 6.46 -21.13 8.62
C LEU A 130 6.25 -20.63 10.05
N VAL A 131 6.71 -19.41 10.36
CA VAL A 131 6.59 -18.81 11.69
C VAL A 131 5.54 -17.70 11.66
N GLY A 132 4.45 -17.86 12.43
CA GLY A 132 3.44 -16.83 12.62
C GLY A 132 2.69 -16.38 11.35
N THR A 133 2.84 -17.10 10.23
CA THR A 133 2.26 -16.75 8.93
C THR A 133 1.24 -17.79 8.48
N GLN A 134 0.09 -17.31 7.99
CA GLN A 134 -0.92 -18.13 7.33
C GLN A 134 -0.89 -17.81 5.83
N VAL A 135 -0.08 -18.57 5.09
CA VAL A 135 0.19 -18.34 3.67
C VAL A 135 -1.08 -18.38 2.81
N ASN A 136 -2.02 -19.28 3.12
CA ASN A 136 -3.27 -19.43 2.35
C ASN A 136 -4.18 -18.19 2.42
N VAL A 137 -4.12 -17.43 3.51
CA VAL A 137 -4.94 -16.24 3.73
C VAL A 137 -4.23 -14.99 3.21
N CYS A 138 -2.96 -14.82 3.59
CA CYS A 138 -2.23 -13.58 3.31
C CYS A 138 -1.59 -13.56 1.92
N LYS A 139 -1.17 -14.73 1.40
CA LYS A 139 -0.37 -14.88 0.17
C LYS A 139 -0.74 -16.18 -0.57
N HIS A 140 -1.98 -16.23 -1.06
CA HIS A 140 -2.59 -17.44 -1.64
C HIS A 140 -1.72 -18.16 -2.69
N LEU A 141 -1.06 -17.42 -3.59
CA LEU A 141 -0.19 -18.02 -4.62
C LEU A 141 1.02 -18.75 -4.03
N VAL A 142 1.63 -18.20 -2.97
CA VAL A 142 2.72 -18.87 -2.25
C VAL A 142 2.19 -20.13 -1.57
N GLY A 143 0.98 -20.08 -1.00
CA GLY A 143 0.34 -21.27 -0.42
C GLY A 143 0.11 -22.40 -1.43
N LEU A 144 -0.26 -22.07 -2.66
CA LEU A 144 -0.43 -23.02 -3.77
C LEU A 144 0.87 -23.74 -4.11
N ILE A 145 1.97 -22.99 -4.26
CA ILE A 145 3.29 -23.57 -4.60
C ILE A 145 3.82 -24.49 -3.49
N LEU A 146 3.53 -24.18 -2.23
CA LEU A 146 3.92 -25.02 -1.08
C LEU A 146 3.13 -26.33 -0.97
N GLN A 147 2.07 -26.52 -1.74
CA GLN A 147 1.22 -27.73 -1.73
C GLN A 147 1.49 -28.68 -2.89
N GLY A 148 2.22 -28.24 -3.92
CA GLY A 148 2.64 -29.07 -5.06
C GLY A 148 3.90 -29.85 -4.74
#